data_AF-A0A7W0GRI4-F1
#
_entry.id   AF-A0A7W0GRI4-F1
#
_cell.length_a   1.000
_cell.length_b   1.000
_cell.length_c   1.000
_cell.angle_alpha   90.00
_cell.angle_beta   90.00
_cell.angle_gamma   90.00
#
_symmetry.space_group_name_H-M   'P 1'
#
loop_
_entity.id
_entity.type
_entity.pdbx_description
1 polymer ?
#
loop_
_entity_poly.entity_id
_entity_poly.type
_entity_poly.pdbx_seq_one_letter_code
_entity_poly.pdbx_strand_id
1 'polypeptide(L)'
;MSATRSLEYDVKDLGLASKGKQRIEWAEREMPVLRLIRERFGDEKPLNGVRLLACAHITTETANLARALQAGGAEAVLIASNPLSTQDDVAASLVHDWGIPVYAIKGESTDTYNRHVRTALDYHPDIVIDDGSDVVATLIKERPDQVKEIIGATEETTTGIQRLEAMQKAGVLTFPSMAVNNAQTKHFFDNRYGTGQSTLDGIIRATNILLAGRNIVVVGYGWCGKGVALRARGMGANVIVTEIDPIKAVEAVMDGFRVMPVAEASAIGDIFITVTGNRHVIDGPHFERMKDGAIVCNSGHFDLELNLGALREMSEA
;
A
#
# COMPACT_ATOMS: atom_id res chain seq x y z
N MET A 1 6.05 11.82 40.95
CA MET A 1 4.89 12.39 40.23
C MET A 1 5.09 12.02 38.77
N SER A 2 4.37 11.01 38.29
CA SER A 2 4.44 10.61 36.87
C SER A 2 3.78 11.72 36.07
N ALA A 3 4.55 12.47 35.28
CA ALA A 3 3.97 13.38 34.31
C ALA A 3 3.20 12.51 33.31
N THR A 4 1.88 12.62 33.33
CA THR A 4 1.03 12.06 32.28
C THR A 4 1.49 12.68 30.97
N ARG A 5 2.29 11.94 30.18
CA ARG A 5 2.61 12.36 28.80
C ARG A 5 1.27 12.49 28.08
N SER A 6 0.93 13.69 27.63
CA SER A 6 -0.19 13.88 26.72
C SER A 6 0.08 13.04 25.48
N LEU A 7 -0.92 12.26 25.04
CA LEU A 7 -0.85 11.49 23.80
C LEU A 7 -0.67 12.47 22.63
N GLU A 8 0.48 12.46 21.99
CA GLU A 8 0.76 13.27 20.80
C GLU A 8 0.31 12.51 19.54
N TYR A 9 -0.30 13.23 18.59
CA TYR A 9 -0.83 12.73 17.33
C TYR A 9 -0.93 13.86 16.30
N ASP A 10 -1.05 13.51 15.02
CA ASP A 10 -1.32 14.43 13.92
C ASP A 10 -2.35 13.79 12.97
N VAL A 11 -3.63 14.08 13.23
CA VAL A 11 -4.77 13.58 12.47
C VAL A 11 -5.69 14.74 12.10
N LYS A 12 -6.45 14.59 11.03
CA LYS A 12 -7.23 15.69 10.45
C LYS A 12 -8.32 16.26 11.38
N ASP A 13 -9.12 15.39 11.99
CA ASP A 13 -10.25 15.79 12.83
C ASP A 13 -10.68 14.64 13.75
N LEU A 14 -10.51 14.82 15.07
CA LEU A 14 -10.95 13.83 16.07
C LEU A 14 -12.48 13.68 16.13
N GLY A 15 -13.26 14.67 15.66
CA GLY A 15 -14.71 14.59 15.59
C GLY A 15 -15.22 13.44 14.70
N LEU A 16 -14.36 12.86 13.87
CA LEU A 16 -14.68 11.73 12.99
C LEU A 16 -14.64 10.37 13.71
N ALA A 17 -14.12 10.30 14.94
CA ALA A 17 -13.84 9.05 15.65
C ALA A 17 -15.05 8.12 15.76
N SER A 18 -16.25 8.65 16.06
CA SER A 18 -17.46 7.81 16.20
C SER A 18 -17.79 7.02 14.93
N LYS A 19 -17.64 7.66 13.76
CA LYS A 19 -17.83 7.00 12.46
C LYS A 19 -16.71 6.00 12.20
N GLY A 20 -15.46 6.37 12.50
CA GLY A 20 -14.31 5.49 12.37
C GLY A 20 -14.49 4.20 13.17
N LYS A 21 -14.91 4.31 14.43
CA LYS A 21 -15.14 3.17 15.33
C LYS A 21 -16.12 2.16 14.74
N GLN A 22 -17.27 2.63 14.27
CA GLN A 22 -18.27 1.76 13.64
C GLN A 22 -17.71 1.02 12.44
N ARG A 23 -16.91 1.68 11.61
CA ARG A 23 -16.29 1.06 10.43
C ARG A 23 -15.19 0.06 10.79
N ILE A 24 -14.37 0.37 11.79
CA ILE A 24 -13.30 -0.51 12.29
C ILE A 24 -13.92 -1.78 12.89
N GLU A 25 -14.93 -1.65 13.73
CA GLU A 25 -15.65 -2.78 14.33
C GLU A 25 -16.41 -3.60 13.29
N TRP A 26 -16.96 -2.95 12.25
CA TRP A 26 -17.56 -3.64 11.11
C TRP A 26 -16.54 -4.50 10.37
N ALA A 27 -15.40 -3.93 10.00
CA ALA A 27 -14.35 -4.63 9.27
C ALA A 27 -13.79 -5.83 10.06
N GLU A 28 -13.67 -5.70 11.39
CA GLU A 28 -13.18 -6.76 12.27
C GLU A 28 -13.96 -8.09 12.12
N ARG A 29 -15.26 -8.00 11.82
CA ARG A 29 -16.13 -9.16 11.66
C ARG A 29 -15.68 -10.07 10.51
N GLU A 30 -15.10 -9.47 9.47
CA GLU A 30 -14.56 -10.15 8.29
C GLU A 30 -13.07 -10.51 8.42
N MET A 31 -12.46 -10.32 9.61
CA MET A 31 -11.04 -10.61 9.88
C MET A 31 -10.87 -11.72 10.95
N PRO A 32 -11.39 -12.95 10.74
CA PRO A 32 -11.43 -13.98 11.77
C PRO A 32 -10.04 -14.42 12.26
N VAL A 33 -9.05 -14.50 11.36
CA VAL A 33 -7.67 -14.88 11.74
C VAL A 33 -7.06 -13.84 12.67
N LEU A 34 -7.22 -12.55 12.35
CA LEU A 34 -6.67 -11.47 13.16
C LEU A 34 -7.37 -11.36 14.51
N ARG A 35 -8.68 -11.62 14.56
CA ARG A 35 -9.44 -11.72 15.82
C ARG A 35 -8.93 -12.85 16.70
N LEU A 36 -8.69 -14.05 16.15
CA LEU A 36 -8.08 -15.17 16.89
C LEU A 36 -6.69 -14.80 17.44
N ILE A 37 -5.87 -14.11 16.63
CA ILE A 37 -4.55 -13.63 17.07
C ILE A 37 -4.70 -12.63 18.21
N ARG A 38 -5.63 -11.67 18.10
CA ARG A 38 -5.89 -10.66 19.12
C ARG A 38 -6.35 -11.28 20.44
N GLU A 39 -7.26 -12.24 20.39
CA GLU A 39 -7.74 -12.98 21.58
C GLU A 39 -6.57 -13.68 22.27
N ARG A 40 -5.78 -14.46 21.53
CA ARG A 40 -4.58 -15.12 22.06
C ARG A 40 -3.55 -14.13 22.62
N PHE A 41 -3.30 -13.04 21.90
CA PHE A 41 -2.37 -11.99 22.33
C PHE A 41 -2.85 -11.28 23.60
N GLY A 42 -4.16 -11.17 23.80
CA GLY A 42 -4.76 -10.67 25.03
C GLY A 42 -4.37 -11.49 26.26
N ASP A 43 -4.25 -12.81 26.12
CA ASP A 43 -3.85 -13.72 27.19
C ASP A 43 -2.33 -13.82 27.35
N GLU A 44 -1.60 -13.97 26.23
CA GLU A 44 -0.16 -14.23 26.24
C GLU A 44 0.71 -12.98 26.44
N LYS A 45 0.19 -11.80 26.06
CA LYS A 45 0.92 -10.52 26.05
C LYS A 45 2.36 -10.62 25.48
N PRO A 46 2.55 -11.22 24.28
CA PRO A 46 3.89 -11.54 23.77
C PRO A 46 4.71 -10.30 23.37
N LEU A 47 4.08 -9.13 23.28
CA LEU A 47 4.70 -7.86 22.86
C LEU A 47 4.82 -6.87 24.03
N ASN A 48 4.68 -7.34 25.27
CA ASN A 48 4.76 -6.47 26.44
C ASN A 48 6.11 -5.74 26.52
N GLY A 49 6.06 -4.40 26.57
CA GLY A 49 7.26 -3.55 26.60
C GLY A 49 7.97 -3.38 25.25
N VAL A 50 7.39 -3.88 24.16
CA VAL A 50 7.92 -3.67 22.80
C VAL A 50 7.31 -2.40 22.22
N ARG A 51 8.17 -1.48 21.77
CA ARG A 51 7.75 -0.29 21.02
C ARG A 51 7.72 -0.60 19.53
N LEU A 52 6.58 -0.39 18.91
CA LEU A 52 6.35 -0.65 17.49
C LEU A 52 6.17 0.66 16.72
N LEU A 53 6.78 0.73 15.55
CA LEU A 53 6.41 1.69 14.51
C LEU A 53 5.74 0.92 13.38
N ALA A 54 4.51 1.27 13.03
CA ALA A 54 3.83 0.75 11.85
C ALA A 54 3.63 1.83 10.79
N CYS A 55 4.33 1.71 9.68
CA CYS A 55 4.16 2.50 8.47
C CYS A 55 3.35 1.67 7.47
N ALA A 56 2.08 2.03 7.29
CA ALA A 56 1.13 1.30 6.44
C ALA A 56 0.00 2.22 6.00
N HIS A 57 -0.85 1.78 5.08
CA HIS A 57 -2.08 2.50 4.77
C HIS A 57 -2.98 2.58 6.00
N ILE A 58 -3.37 3.79 6.44
CA ILE A 58 -4.22 3.95 7.63
C ILE A 58 -5.69 3.71 7.25
N THR A 59 -6.13 2.46 7.37
CA THR A 59 -7.47 1.99 7.01
C THR A 59 -8.12 1.20 8.15
N THR A 60 -9.37 0.78 7.95
CA THR A 60 -10.10 -0.09 8.88
C THR A 60 -9.39 -1.40 9.19
N GLU A 61 -8.67 -1.94 8.20
CA GLU A 61 -7.91 -3.19 8.31
C GLU A 61 -6.67 -2.98 9.18
N THR A 62 -5.90 -1.92 8.90
CA THR A 62 -4.71 -1.54 9.68
C THR A 62 -5.07 -1.18 11.12
N ALA A 63 -6.23 -0.55 11.34
CA ALA A 63 -6.70 -0.29 12.69
C ALA A 63 -6.94 -1.59 13.49
N ASN A 64 -7.48 -2.62 12.84
CA ASN A 64 -7.64 -3.93 13.47
C ASN A 64 -6.29 -4.63 13.72
N LEU A 65 -5.30 -4.42 12.85
CA LEU A 65 -3.93 -4.89 13.10
C LEU A 65 -3.34 -4.19 14.33
N ALA A 66 -3.44 -2.87 14.41
CA ALA A 66 -2.96 -2.09 15.55
C ALA A 66 -3.62 -2.51 16.87
N ARG A 67 -4.93 -2.78 16.85
CA ARG A 67 -5.67 -3.32 18.01
C ARG A 67 -5.17 -4.70 18.43
N ALA A 68 -4.79 -5.56 17.48
CA ALA A 68 -4.20 -6.86 17.79
C ALA A 68 -2.80 -6.73 18.42
N LEU A 69 -1.96 -5.85 17.88
CA LEU A 69 -0.63 -5.56 18.43
C LEU A 69 -0.71 -4.96 19.84
N GLN A 70 -1.61 -3.98 20.05
CA GLN A 70 -1.89 -3.39 21.35
C GLN A 70 -2.42 -4.45 22.35
N ALA A 71 -3.30 -5.36 21.92
CA ALA A 71 -3.76 -6.45 22.76
C ALA A 71 -2.60 -7.35 23.21
N GLY A 72 -1.56 -7.51 22.38
CA GLY A 72 -0.31 -8.19 22.72
C GLY A 72 0.59 -7.45 23.71
N GLY A 73 0.25 -6.23 24.10
CA GLY A 73 1.03 -5.40 25.04
C GLY A 73 2.01 -4.45 24.37
N ALA A 74 1.98 -4.32 23.04
CA ALA A 74 2.86 -3.41 22.33
C ALA A 74 2.45 -1.94 22.52
N GLU A 75 3.44 -1.05 22.58
CA GLU A 75 3.28 0.39 22.47
C GLU A 75 3.54 0.80 21.02
N ALA A 76 2.48 1.04 20.23
CA ALA A 76 2.61 1.28 18.79
C ALA A 76 2.38 2.75 18.41
N VAL A 77 3.18 3.27 17.49
CA VAL A 77 2.90 4.51 16.74
C VAL A 77 2.65 4.16 15.27
N LEU A 78 1.66 4.83 14.67
CA LEU A 78 1.24 4.57 13.29
C LEU A 78 1.46 5.78 12.40
N ILE A 79 1.96 5.55 11.19
CA ILE A 79 2.09 6.55 10.13
C ILE A 79 1.61 6.00 8.79
N ALA A 80 1.26 6.89 7.86
CA ALA A 80 0.86 6.50 6.52
C ALA A 80 2.07 6.03 5.68
N SER A 81 1.91 4.95 4.92
CA SER A 81 2.86 4.55 3.87
C SER A 81 2.62 5.29 2.54
N ASN A 82 1.44 5.88 2.36
CA ASN A 82 1.09 6.64 1.16
C ASN A 82 0.19 7.84 1.50
N PRO A 83 0.49 9.06 0.98
CA PRO A 83 -0.25 10.27 1.31
C PRO A 83 -1.75 10.24 1.05
N LEU A 84 -2.23 9.43 0.08
CA LEU A 84 -3.64 9.40 -0.32
C LEU A 84 -4.44 8.27 0.34
N SER A 85 -3.75 7.36 1.02
CA SER A 85 -4.33 6.10 1.51
C SER A 85 -5.10 6.23 2.83
N THR A 86 -4.78 7.23 3.62
CA THR A 86 -5.38 7.45 4.94
C THR A 86 -6.89 7.63 4.87
N GLN A 87 -7.60 6.93 5.75
CA GLN A 87 -9.00 7.16 6.05
C GLN A 87 -9.08 7.99 7.33
N ASP A 88 -9.33 9.30 7.19
CA ASP A 88 -9.24 10.27 8.28
C ASP A 88 -10.11 9.91 9.50
N ASP A 89 -11.27 9.28 9.27
CA ASP A 89 -12.14 8.80 10.34
C ASP A 89 -11.56 7.62 11.12
N VAL A 90 -10.82 6.74 10.45
CA VAL A 90 -10.10 5.64 11.08
C VAL A 90 -8.92 6.16 11.91
N ALA A 91 -8.12 7.08 11.35
CA ALA A 91 -7.02 7.72 12.08
C ALA A 91 -7.51 8.40 13.37
N ALA A 92 -8.62 9.15 13.27
CA ALA A 92 -9.26 9.78 14.41
C ALA A 92 -9.71 8.78 15.49
N SER A 93 -10.32 7.68 15.07
CA SER A 93 -10.82 6.66 16.01
C SER A 93 -9.70 5.89 16.71
N LEU A 94 -8.59 5.57 16.01
CA LEU A 94 -7.41 4.96 16.62
C LEU A 94 -6.87 5.78 17.80
N VAL A 95 -6.77 7.10 17.62
CA VAL A 95 -6.35 8.03 18.67
C VAL A 95 -7.38 8.12 19.79
N HIS A 96 -8.65 8.39 19.44
CA HIS A 96 -9.69 8.68 20.42
C HIS A 96 -10.14 7.45 21.23
N ASP A 97 -10.41 6.34 20.56
CA ASP A 97 -11.08 5.17 21.16
C ASP A 97 -10.10 4.13 21.72
N TRP A 98 -8.88 4.08 21.18
CA TRP A 98 -7.85 3.10 21.61
C TRP A 98 -6.57 3.75 22.13
N GLY A 99 -6.44 5.07 22.10
CA GLY A 99 -5.26 5.77 22.61
C GLY A 99 -3.97 5.44 21.85
N ILE A 100 -4.09 5.05 20.58
CA ILE A 100 -2.94 4.70 19.73
C ILE A 100 -2.49 5.97 19.00
N PRO A 101 -1.24 6.45 19.18
CA PRO A 101 -0.70 7.58 18.43
C PRO A 101 -0.74 7.33 16.92
N VAL A 102 -1.29 8.28 16.16
CA VAL A 102 -1.32 8.26 14.69
C VAL A 102 -0.84 9.59 14.15
N TYR A 103 0.06 9.54 13.17
CA TYR A 103 0.52 10.69 12.38
C TYR A 103 0.26 10.39 10.92
N ALA A 104 -0.94 10.75 10.45
CA ALA A 104 -1.39 10.46 9.10
C ALA A 104 -2.60 11.32 8.74
N ILE A 105 -2.54 11.99 7.59
CA ILE A 105 -3.65 12.80 7.06
C ILE A 105 -3.86 12.47 5.58
N LYS A 106 -5.11 12.27 5.17
CA LYS A 106 -5.40 12.04 3.75
C LYS A 106 -5.06 13.28 2.92
N GLY A 107 -4.21 13.09 1.91
CA GLY A 107 -3.74 14.16 1.02
C GLY A 107 -2.59 14.98 1.59
N GLU A 108 -1.76 14.38 2.45
CA GLU A 108 -0.61 15.07 3.02
C GLU A 108 0.45 15.47 1.97
N SER A 109 1.17 16.56 2.24
CA SER A 109 2.31 16.97 1.44
C SER A 109 3.50 16.06 1.68
N THR A 110 4.45 16.01 0.75
CA THR A 110 5.73 15.31 0.92
C THR A 110 6.48 15.75 2.18
N ASP A 111 6.42 17.04 2.52
CA ASP A 111 7.04 17.55 3.75
C ASP A 111 6.36 17.01 5.02
N THR A 112 5.02 16.89 4.99
CA THR A 112 4.26 16.33 6.10
C THR A 112 4.54 14.84 6.27
N TYR A 113 4.50 14.07 5.18
CA TYR A 113 4.86 12.66 5.15
C TYR A 113 6.27 12.43 5.75
N ASN A 114 7.27 13.16 5.26
CA ASN A 114 8.64 13.04 5.75
C ASN A 114 8.78 13.46 7.23
N ARG A 115 8.00 14.44 7.68
CA ARG A 115 7.94 14.83 9.10
C ARG A 115 7.35 13.70 9.95
N HIS A 116 6.25 13.08 9.51
CA HIS A 116 5.63 11.95 10.21
C HIS A 116 6.59 10.76 10.35
N VAL A 117 7.35 10.42 9.29
CA VAL A 117 8.41 9.39 9.37
C VAL A 117 9.42 9.71 10.47
N ARG A 118 9.92 10.96 10.52
CA ARG A 118 10.88 11.39 11.55
C ARG A 118 10.28 11.36 12.96
N THR A 119 9.06 11.87 13.12
CA THR A 119 8.34 11.84 14.40
C THR A 119 8.14 10.41 14.90
N ALA A 120 7.83 9.47 14.00
CA ALA A 120 7.69 8.08 14.38
C ALA A 120 9.04 7.44 14.78
N LEU A 121 10.14 7.82 14.14
CA LEU A 121 11.49 7.42 14.56
C LEU A 121 11.89 8.06 15.91
N ASP A 122 11.39 9.24 16.26
CA ASP A 122 11.59 9.86 17.59
C ASP A 122 10.92 9.08 18.73
N TYR A 123 10.03 8.14 18.39
CA TYR A 123 9.47 7.18 19.35
C TYR A 123 10.48 6.10 19.79
N HIS A 124 11.63 6.02 19.10
CA HIS A 124 12.65 4.99 19.31
C HIS A 124 12.07 3.57 19.24
N PRO A 125 11.48 3.14 18.10
CA PRO A 125 10.86 1.83 18.00
C PRO A 125 11.89 0.71 18.15
N ASP A 126 11.49 -0.40 18.75
CA ASP A 126 12.29 -1.62 18.81
C ASP A 126 12.05 -2.49 17.56
N ILE A 127 10.84 -2.42 16.98
CA ILE A 127 10.47 -3.14 15.75
C ILE A 127 9.75 -2.19 14.78
N VAL A 128 10.06 -2.34 13.48
CA VAL A 128 9.42 -1.58 12.39
C VAL A 128 8.57 -2.49 11.53
N ILE A 129 7.29 -2.18 11.37
CA ILE A 129 6.41 -2.76 10.35
C ILE A 129 6.35 -1.74 9.21
N ASP A 130 6.93 -2.07 8.06
CA ASP A 130 7.09 -1.16 6.93
C ASP A 130 6.33 -1.68 5.68
N ASP A 131 5.89 -0.73 4.87
CA ASP A 131 5.16 -0.91 3.63
C ASP A 131 5.80 0.04 2.61
N GLY A 132 6.77 -0.47 1.85
CA GLY A 132 7.55 0.30 0.88
C GLY A 132 8.99 0.59 1.29
N SER A 133 9.38 0.26 2.53
CA SER A 133 10.71 0.46 3.11
C SER A 133 11.16 1.91 3.27
N ASP A 134 10.24 2.87 3.36
CA ASP A 134 10.58 4.28 3.52
C ASP A 134 11.08 4.61 4.93
N VAL A 135 10.55 3.95 5.96
CA VAL A 135 11.04 4.13 7.33
C VAL A 135 12.43 3.54 7.48
N VAL A 136 12.64 2.31 7.03
CA VAL A 136 13.96 1.66 7.11
C VAL A 136 15.00 2.44 6.31
N ALA A 137 14.66 2.90 5.10
CA ALA A 137 15.56 3.73 4.30
C ALA A 137 15.92 5.04 5.01
N THR A 138 14.93 5.71 5.61
CA THR A 138 15.14 6.97 6.34
C THR A 138 15.98 6.76 7.59
N LEU A 139 15.72 5.70 8.37
CA LEU A 139 16.49 5.33 9.55
C LEU A 139 17.98 5.14 9.19
N ILE A 140 18.28 4.30 8.20
CA ILE A 140 19.67 4.01 7.80
C ILE A 140 20.37 5.27 7.30
N LYS A 141 19.67 6.12 6.54
CA LYS A 141 20.24 7.32 5.93
C LYS A 141 20.44 8.47 6.92
N GLU A 142 19.45 8.74 7.76
CA GLU A 142 19.39 9.94 8.59
C GLU A 142 19.77 9.68 10.05
N ARG A 143 19.64 8.44 10.54
CA ARG A 143 19.80 8.08 11.96
C ARG A 143 20.64 6.82 12.17
N PRO A 144 21.88 6.74 11.63
CA PRO A 144 22.72 5.53 11.72
C PRO A 144 22.99 5.08 13.16
N ASP A 145 23.06 6.01 14.12
CA ASP A 145 23.29 5.68 15.54
C ASP A 145 22.09 4.99 16.20
N GLN A 146 20.88 5.21 15.68
CA GLN A 146 19.63 4.63 16.19
C GLN A 146 19.42 3.20 15.67
N VAL A 147 20.05 2.82 14.56
CA VAL A 147 19.90 1.50 13.93
C VAL A 147 20.15 0.34 14.91
N LYS A 148 21.05 0.52 15.87
CA LYS A 148 21.38 -0.47 16.92
C LYS A 148 20.24 -0.75 17.92
N GLU A 149 19.22 0.10 17.95
CA GLU A 149 18.04 -0.05 18.79
C GLU A 149 17.00 -0.98 18.15
N ILE A 150 17.08 -1.19 16.83
CA ILE A 150 16.12 -2.01 16.09
C ILE A 150 16.44 -3.50 16.26
N ILE A 151 15.48 -4.23 16.80
CA ILE A 151 15.48 -5.70 16.90
C ILE A 151 15.25 -6.32 15.52
N GLY A 152 14.32 -5.76 14.74
CA GLY A 152 14.05 -6.19 13.38
C GLY A 152 12.94 -5.41 12.70
N ALA A 153 12.72 -5.71 11.42
CA ALA A 153 11.63 -5.14 10.64
C ALA A 153 10.79 -6.21 9.93
N THR A 154 9.63 -5.81 9.42
CA THR A 154 8.84 -6.58 8.48
C THR A 154 8.51 -5.72 7.28
N GLU A 155 8.50 -6.29 6.08
CA GLU A 155 8.16 -5.57 4.86
C GLU A 155 7.03 -6.27 4.10
N GLU A 156 5.99 -5.49 3.79
CA GLU A 156 4.75 -5.97 3.18
C GLU A 156 4.78 -6.04 1.65
N THR A 157 5.63 -5.26 0.98
CA THR A 157 5.56 -5.11 -0.48
C THR A 157 6.74 -5.73 -1.20
N THR A 158 6.49 -6.15 -2.45
CA THR A 158 7.55 -6.61 -3.36
C THR A 158 8.63 -5.54 -3.55
N THR A 159 8.22 -4.28 -3.69
CA THR A 159 9.12 -3.16 -3.95
C THR A 159 9.98 -2.83 -2.73
N GLY A 160 9.40 -2.83 -1.53
CA GLY A 160 10.17 -2.66 -0.30
C GLY A 160 11.17 -3.80 -0.09
N ILE A 161 10.78 -5.06 -0.36
CA ILE A 161 11.72 -6.20 -0.26
C ILE A 161 12.92 -6.01 -1.18
N GLN A 162 12.70 -5.56 -2.42
CA GLN A 162 13.81 -5.28 -3.35
C GLN A 162 14.75 -4.19 -2.82
N ARG A 163 14.22 -3.16 -2.15
CA ARG A 163 15.03 -2.12 -1.48
C ARG A 163 15.83 -2.72 -0.33
N LEU A 164 15.22 -3.54 0.52
CA LEU A 164 15.91 -4.22 1.62
C LEU A 164 17.01 -5.16 1.12
N GLU A 165 16.76 -5.94 0.07
CA GLU A 165 17.78 -6.80 -0.55
C GLU A 165 18.95 -5.99 -1.12
N ALA A 166 18.66 -4.83 -1.73
CA ALA A 166 19.70 -3.92 -2.21
C ALA A 166 20.54 -3.36 -1.05
N MET A 167 19.90 -2.96 0.06
CA MET A 167 20.59 -2.51 1.27
C MET A 167 21.43 -3.61 1.92
N GLN A 168 20.92 -4.85 1.94
CA GLN A 168 21.65 -6.01 2.44
C GLN A 168 22.89 -6.30 1.57
N LYS A 169 22.75 -6.30 0.24
CA LYS A 169 23.88 -6.47 -0.69
C LYS A 169 24.93 -5.36 -0.55
N ALA A 170 24.50 -4.14 -0.26
CA ALA A 170 25.38 -3.00 0.02
C ALA A 170 26.02 -3.05 1.43
N GLY A 171 25.60 -3.97 2.30
CA GLY A 171 26.12 -4.11 3.66
C GLY A 171 25.66 -3.03 4.64
N VAL A 172 24.60 -2.28 4.32
CA VAL A 172 24.07 -1.18 5.15
C VAL A 172 22.86 -1.57 6.01
N LEU A 173 22.21 -2.70 5.69
CA LEU A 173 21.15 -3.27 6.53
C LEU A 173 21.76 -4.18 7.60
N THR A 174 21.75 -3.75 8.86
CA THR A 174 22.46 -4.41 9.97
C THR A 174 21.56 -5.15 10.95
N PHE A 175 20.23 -5.13 10.74
CA PHE A 175 19.24 -5.85 11.53
C PHE A 175 18.39 -6.76 10.62
N PRO A 176 17.77 -7.83 11.16
CA PRO A 176 16.96 -8.74 10.36
C PRO A 176 15.66 -8.08 9.88
N SER A 177 15.23 -8.41 8.66
CA SER A 177 13.90 -8.06 8.16
C SER A 177 13.17 -9.27 7.58
N MET A 178 11.89 -9.40 7.89
CA MET A 178 11.02 -10.46 7.37
C MET A 178 10.20 -9.99 6.18
N ALA A 179 10.36 -10.68 5.05
CA ALA A 179 9.58 -10.47 3.84
C ALA A 179 8.15 -11.04 3.97
N VAL A 180 7.22 -10.28 4.56
CA VAL A 180 5.82 -10.70 4.75
C VAL A 180 5.12 -10.95 3.41
N ASN A 181 5.47 -10.17 2.36
CA ASN A 181 4.97 -10.39 1.01
C ASN A 181 5.23 -11.80 0.47
N ASN A 182 6.26 -12.50 0.96
CA ASN A 182 6.61 -13.85 0.51
C ASN A 182 5.77 -14.95 1.20
N ALA A 183 5.01 -14.61 2.24
CA ALA A 183 4.03 -15.52 2.80
C ALA A 183 3.00 -15.86 1.72
N GLN A 184 2.76 -17.14 1.47
CA GLN A 184 1.84 -17.58 0.41
C GLN A 184 0.42 -17.05 0.60
N THR A 185 -0.02 -16.92 1.86
CA THR A 185 -1.31 -16.32 2.25
C THR A 185 -1.39 -14.83 1.98
N LYS A 186 -0.27 -14.13 1.78
CA LYS A 186 -0.20 -12.75 1.31
C LYS A 186 -0.08 -12.75 -0.21
N HIS A 187 1.00 -13.32 -0.73
CA HIS A 187 1.37 -13.24 -2.14
C HIS A 187 0.29 -13.75 -3.11
N PHE A 188 -0.36 -14.87 -2.78
CA PHE A 188 -1.33 -15.50 -3.67
C PHE A 188 -2.75 -14.94 -3.50
N PHE A 189 -3.02 -14.22 -2.41
CA PHE A 189 -4.36 -13.79 -2.06
C PHE A 189 -4.53 -12.28 -2.15
N ASP A 190 -3.75 -11.52 -1.39
CA ASP A 190 -3.85 -10.06 -1.35
C ASP A 190 -3.54 -9.46 -2.73
N ASN A 191 -2.35 -9.75 -3.26
CA ASN A 191 -1.90 -9.24 -4.55
C ASN A 191 -2.86 -9.62 -5.69
N ARG A 192 -3.52 -10.78 -5.62
CA ARG A 192 -4.41 -11.26 -6.70
C ARG A 192 -5.85 -10.82 -6.51
N TYR A 193 -6.44 -11.13 -5.36
CA TYR A 193 -7.86 -10.94 -5.12
C TYR A 193 -8.17 -9.55 -4.57
N GLY A 194 -7.34 -9.07 -3.63
CA GLY A 194 -7.45 -7.74 -3.04
C GLY A 194 -7.23 -6.66 -4.08
N THR A 195 -6.03 -6.59 -4.65
CA THR A 195 -5.67 -5.61 -5.69
C THR A 195 -6.68 -5.62 -6.84
N GLY A 196 -7.00 -6.79 -7.39
CA GLY A 196 -7.93 -6.88 -8.52
C GLY A 196 -9.31 -6.28 -8.24
N GLN A 197 -9.83 -6.42 -7.01
CA GLN A 197 -11.11 -5.84 -6.63
C GLN A 197 -11.00 -4.34 -6.35
N SER A 198 -10.03 -3.93 -5.53
CA SER A 198 -9.90 -2.54 -5.09
C SER A 198 -9.50 -1.60 -6.21
N THR A 199 -8.69 -2.04 -7.18
CA THR A 199 -8.31 -1.25 -8.35
C THR A 199 -9.55 -0.86 -9.17
N LEU A 200 -10.45 -1.81 -9.45
CA LEU A 200 -11.66 -1.48 -10.21
C LEU A 200 -12.65 -0.64 -9.40
N ASP A 201 -12.80 -0.89 -8.09
CA ASP A 201 -13.60 -0.04 -7.21
C ASP A 201 -13.08 1.41 -7.23
N GLY A 202 -11.75 1.60 -7.16
CA GLY A 202 -11.11 2.91 -7.26
C GLY A 202 -11.43 3.63 -8.57
N ILE A 203 -11.31 2.94 -9.71
CA ILE A 203 -11.65 3.49 -11.03
C ILE A 203 -13.13 3.89 -11.09
N ILE A 204 -14.04 3.01 -10.63
CA ILE A 204 -15.48 3.27 -10.67
C ILE A 204 -15.83 4.48 -9.80
N ARG A 205 -15.30 4.56 -8.57
CA ARG A 205 -15.58 5.69 -7.68
C ARG A 205 -15.01 7.02 -8.20
N ALA A 206 -13.86 6.98 -8.87
CA ALA A 206 -13.24 8.17 -9.42
C ALA A 206 -13.94 8.69 -10.68
N THR A 207 -14.52 7.80 -11.50
CA THR A 207 -14.95 8.15 -12.86
C THR A 207 -16.44 7.94 -13.13
N ASN A 208 -17.13 7.15 -12.30
CA ASN A 208 -18.50 6.69 -12.53
C ASN A 208 -18.70 5.99 -13.89
N ILE A 209 -17.63 5.46 -14.49
CA ILE A 209 -17.67 4.90 -15.84
C ILE A 209 -18.23 3.47 -15.86
N LEU A 210 -18.96 3.13 -16.92
CA LEU A 210 -19.33 1.75 -17.21
C LEU A 210 -18.13 0.98 -17.81
N LEU A 211 -17.69 -0.08 -17.13
CA LEU A 211 -16.58 -0.93 -17.58
C LEU A 211 -16.97 -1.93 -18.67
N ALA A 212 -18.24 -2.36 -18.71
CA ALA A 212 -18.72 -3.34 -19.68
C ALA A 212 -18.54 -2.83 -21.13
N GLY A 213 -17.94 -3.67 -21.98
CA GLY A 213 -17.63 -3.36 -23.38
C GLY A 213 -16.38 -2.51 -23.60
N ARG A 214 -15.75 -1.96 -22.55
CA ARG A 214 -14.53 -1.15 -22.65
C ARG A 214 -13.29 -2.02 -22.84
N ASN A 215 -12.33 -1.53 -23.61
CA ASN A 215 -11.00 -2.11 -23.70
C ASN A 215 -10.17 -1.70 -22.47
N ILE A 216 -10.01 -2.61 -21.51
CA ILE A 216 -9.15 -2.39 -20.34
C ILE A 216 -7.79 -3.00 -20.62
N VAL A 217 -6.75 -2.16 -20.65
CA VAL A 217 -5.36 -2.54 -20.85
C VAL A 217 -4.70 -2.71 -19.49
N VAL A 218 -4.33 -3.95 -19.16
CA VAL A 218 -3.60 -4.31 -17.94
C VAL A 218 -2.12 -4.44 -18.29
N VAL A 219 -1.32 -3.52 -17.78
CA VAL A 219 0.13 -3.47 -18.03
C VAL A 219 0.84 -4.25 -16.93
N GLY A 220 1.28 -5.46 -17.26
CA GLY A 220 1.85 -6.45 -16.35
C GLY A 220 0.88 -7.59 -16.04
N TYR A 221 1.39 -8.83 -15.99
CA TYR A 221 0.61 -10.05 -15.72
C TYR A 221 1.22 -10.91 -14.60
N GLY A 222 1.83 -10.24 -13.62
CA GLY A 222 2.10 -10.82 -12.31
C GLY A 222 0.81 -11.09 -11.51
N TRP A 223 0.92 -11.35 -10.21
CA TRP A 223 -0.25 -11.65 -9.36
C TRP A 223 -1.28 -10.52 -9.35
N CYS A 224 -0.85 -9.26 -9.27
CA CYS A 224 -1.71 -8.08 -9.41
C CYS A 224 -2.41 -8.03 -10.77
N GLY A 225 -1.65 -8.17 -11.85
CA GLY A 225 -2.19 -8.20 -13.22
C GLY A 225 -3.24 -9.30 -13.43
N LYS A 226 -2.98 -10.52 -12.96
CA LYS A 226 -3.95 -11.63 -13.00
C LYS A 226 -5.22 -11.30 -12.23
N GLY A 227 -5.09 -10.62 -11.10
CA GLY A 227 -6.20 -10.11 -10.30
C GLY A 227 -7.08 -9.15 -11.08
N VAL A 228 -6.48 -8.06 -11.53
CA VAL A 228 -7.13 -6.98 -12.27
C VAL A 228 -7.79 -7.52 -13.54
N ALA A 229 -7.04 -8.28 -14.36
CA ALA A 229 -7.55 -8.85 -15.61
C ALA A 229 -8.78 -9.73 -15.40
N LEU A 230 -8.75 -10.60 -14.39
CA LEU A 230 -9.86 -11.50 -14.08
C LEU A 230 -11.12 -10.72 -13.63
N ARG A 231 -10.96 -9.70 -12.78
CA ARG A 231 -12.11 -8.88 -12.31
C ARG A 231 -12.65 -8.02 -13.45
N ALA A 232 -11.78 -7.42 -14.26
CA ALA A 232 -12.17 -6.59 -15.38
C ALA A 232 -13.01 -7.38 -16.38
N ARG A 233 -12.57 -8.61 -16.73
CA ARG A 233 -13.36 -9.53 -17.56
C ARG A 233 -14.68 -9.89 -16.90
N GLY A 234 -14.69 -10.16 -15.59
CA GLY A 234 -15.91 -10.44 -14.83
C GLY A 234 -16.92 -9.28 -14.85
N MET A 235 -16.45 -8.03 -15.02
CA MET A 235 -17.29 -6.84 -15.18
C MET A 235 -17.62 -6.52 -16.65
N GLY A 236 -17.37 -7.47 -17.57
CA GLY A 236 -17.73 -7.38 -18.99
C GLY A 236 -16.74 -6.57 -19.84
N ALA A 237 -15.55 -6.26 -19.34
CA ALA A 237 -14.54 -5.54 -20.11
C ALA A 237 -13.82 -6.45 -21.12
N ASN A 238 -13.39 -5.85 -22.22
CA ASN A 238 -12.52 -6.45 -23.23
C ASN A 238 -11.05 -6.30 -22.81
N VAL A 239 -10.56 -7.24 -22.01
CA VAL A 239 -9.21 -7.13 -21.41
C VAL A 239 -8.10 -7.38 -22.42
N ILE A 240 -7.11 -6.51 -22.42
CA ILE A 240 -5.85 -6.61 -23.15
C ILE A 240 -4.73 -6.61 -22.10
N VAL A 241 -3.79 -7.53 -22.22
CA VAL A 241 -2.62 -7.63 -21.34
C VAL A 241 -1.37 -7.22 -22.12
N THR A 242 -0.44 -6.54 -21.44
CA THR A 242 0.91 -6.30 -21.96
C THR A 242 1.92 -6.94 -21.01
N GLU A 243 2.89 -7.69 -21.52
CA GLU A 243 3.93 -8.33 -20.71
C GLU A 243 5.27 -8.37 -21.43
N ILE A 244 6.34 -8.30 -20.64
CA ILE A 244 7.73 -8.48 -21.09
C ILE A 244 8.23 -9.90 -20.83
N ASP A 245 7.65 -10.60 -19.86
CA ASP A 245 7.99 -11.99 -19.55
C ASP A 245 7.19 -12.91 -20.48
N PRO A 246 7.86 -13.66 -21.39
CA PRO A 246 7.18 -14.49 -22.38
C PRO A 246 6.35 -15.62 -21.72
N ILE A 247 6.74 -16.09 -20.54
CA ILE A 247 6.00 -17.15 -19.84
C ILE A 247 4.66 -16.61 -19.35
N LYS A 248 4.68 -15.42 -18.72
CA LYS A 248 3.46 -14.76 -18.24
C LYS A 248 2.57 -14.28 -19.39
N ALA A 249 3.18 -13.85 -20.50
CA ALA A 249 2.46 -13.50 -21.72
C ALA A 249 1.70 -14.72 -22.28
N VAL A 250 2.36 -15.88 -22.40
CA VAL A 250 1.70 -17.12 -22.85
C VAL A 250 0.60 -17.53 -21.86
N GLU A 251 0.85 -17.40 -20.55
CA GLU A 251 -0.18 -17.67 -19.54
C GLU A 251 -1.41 -16.77 -19.71
N ALA A 252 -1.23 -15.47 -19.95
CA ALA A 252 -2.34 -14.54 -20.22
C ALA A 252 -3.17 -14.96 -21.44
N VAL A 253 -2.52 -15.45 -22.51
CA VAL A 253 -3.20 -16.00 -23.68
C VAL A 253 -3.99 -17.27 -23.30
N MET A 254 -3.39 -18.18 -22.53
CA MET A 254 -4.07 -19.40 -22.06
C MET A 254 -5.25 -19.09 -21.14
N ASP A 255 -5.16 -18.02 -20.35
CA ASP A 255 -6.27 -17.51 -19.53
C ASP A 255 -7.37 -16.82 -20.36
N GLY A 256 -7.17 -16.64 -21.68
CA GLY A 256 -8.15 -16.11 -22.62
C GLY A 256 -8.07 -14.60 -22.86
N PHE A 257 -6.93 -13.97 -22.57
CA PHE A 257 -6.71 -12.55 -22.79
C PHE A 257 -5.95 -12.28 -24.10
N ARG A 258 -6.24 -11.14 -24.74
CA ARG A 258 -5.40 -10.64 -25.84
C ARG A 258 -4.09 -10.13 -25.26
N VAL A 259 -2.97 -10.46 -25.88
CA VAL A 259 -1.65 -9.95 -25.48
C VAL A 259 -1.03 -9.18 -26.63
N MET A 260 -0.58 -7.95 -26.37
CA MET A 260 0.10 -7.10 -27.36
C MET A 260 1.03 -6.09 -26.67
N PRO A 261 1.98 -5.48 -27.40
CA PRO A 261 2.79 -4.39 -26.87
C PRO A 261 1.94 -3.18 -26.44
N VAL A 262 2.38 -2.47 -25.40
CA VAL A 262 1.67 -1.28 -24.89
C VAL A 262 1.50 -0.19 -25.96
N ALA A 263 2.46 -0.04 -26.88
CA ALA A 263 2.38 0.91 -27.99
C ALA A 263 1.21 0.62 -28.97
N GLU A 264 0.85 -0.65 -29.14
CA GLU A 264 -0.31 -1.06 -29.94
C GLU A 264 -1.60 -0.92 -29.13
N ALA A 265 -1.60 -1.37 -27.87
CA ALA A 265 -2.74 -1.25 -26.98
C ALA A 265 -3.15 0.21 -26.72
N SER A 266 -2.19 1.14 -26.73
CA SER A 266 -2.41 2.58 -26.54
C SER A 266 -3.42 3.17 -27.52
N ALA A 267 -3.45 2.68 -28.75
CA ALA A 267 -4.35 3.19 -29.79
C ALA A 267 -5.83 2.77 -29.61
N ILE A 268 -6.10 1.73 -28.81
CA ILE A 268 -7.44 1.13 -28.70
C ILE A 268 -7.97 1.03 -27.27
N GLY A 269 -7.11 1.24 -26.26
CA GLY A 269 -7.46 1.14 -24.85
C GLY A 269 -8.37 2.28 -24.38
N ASP A 270 -9.41 1.95 -23.62
CA ASP A 270 -10.26 2.90 -22.90
C ASP A 270 -9.69 3.22 -21.51
N ILE A 271 -9.15 2.21 -20.83
CA ILE A 271 -8.65 2.32 -19.46
C ILE A 271 -7.32 1.58 -19.38
N PHE A 272 -6.29 2.22 -18.85
CA PHE A 272 -4.95 1.67 -18.69
C PHE A 272 -4.62 1.52 -17.21
N ILE A 273 -4.25 0.31 -16.80
CA ILE A 273 -3.98 -0.04 -15.42
C ILE A 273 -2.56 -0.62 -15.33
N THR A 274 -1.64 0.11 -14.70
CA THR A 274 -0.25 -0.35 -14.49
C THR A 274 -0.09 -1.09 -13.16
N VAL A 275 0.53 -2.28 -13.22
CA VAL A 275 0.73 -3.20 -12.09
C VAL A 275 2.04 -3.99 -12.22
N THR A 276 3.09 -3.33 -12.68
CA THR A 276 4.38 -3.96 -13.01
C THR A 276 5.42 -3.85 -11.91
N GLY A 277 5.33 -2.83 -11.06
CA GLY A 277 6.40 -2.40 -10.16
C GLY A 277 7.63 -1.83 -10.88
N ASN A 278 7.53 -1.51 -12.18
CA ASN A 278 8.63 -1.03 -13.00
C ASN A 278 8.39 0.41 -13.49
N ARG A 279 9.47 1.12 -13.82
CA ARG A 279 9.43 2.55 -14.12
C ARG A 279 9.04 2.82 -15.58
N HIS A 280 8.20 3.83 -15.77
CA HIS A 280 7.81 4.40 -17.08
C HIS A 280 7.30 3.35 -18.07
N VAL A 281 6.47 2.41 -17.60
CA VAL A 281 5.85 1.42 -18.47
C VAL A 281 4.79 2.05 -19.40
N ILE A 282 4.25 3.21 -19.00
CA ILE A 282 3.53 4.14 -19.88
C ILE A 282 4.32 5.45 -19.92
N ASP A 283 4.61 5.95 -21.12
CA ASP A 283 5.53 7.07 -21.37
C ASP A 283 4.95 7.97 -22.48
N GLY A 284 5.60 9.11 -22.78
CA GLY A 284 5.17 10.13 -23.74
C GLY A 284 4.58 9.55 -25.05
N PRO A 285 5.32 8.72 -25.80
CA PRO A 285 4.82 8.14 -27.05
C PRO A 285 3.56 7.26 -26.90
N HIS A 286 3.33 6.72 -25.70
CA HIS A 286 2.11 5.97 -25.40
C HIS A 286 0.94 6.93 -25.19
N PHE A 287 1.13 8.00 -24.41
CA PHE A 287 0.12 9.03 -24.18
C PHE A 287 -0.33 9.70 -25.50
N GLU A 288 0.59 10.01 -26.40
CA GLU A 288 0.27 10.61 -27.72
C GLU A 288 -0.66 9.73 -28.58
N ARG A 289 -0.63 8.41 -28.36
CA ARG A 289 -1.43 7.45 -29.12
C ARG A 289 -2.77 7.14 -28.46
N MET A 290 -2.99 7.57 -27.23
CA MET A 290 -4.24 7.32 -26.52
C MET A 290 -5.38 8.12 -27.15
N LYS A 291 -6.56 7.51 -27.17
CA LYS A 291 -7.78 8.19 -27.60
C LYS A 291 -8.20 9.24 -26.59
N ASP A 292 -8.96 10.23 -27.06
CA ASP A 292 -9.63 11.18 -26.20
C ASP A 292 -10.51 10.47 -25.16
N GLY A 293 -10.49 10.99 -23.93
CA GLY A 293 -11.19 10.40 -22.78
C GLY A 293 -10.62 9.06 -22.28
N ALA A 294 -9.41 8.66 -22.67
CA ALA A 294 -8.73 7.52 -22.07
C ALA A 294 -8.45 7.77 -20.57
N ILE A 295 -8.66 6.75 -19.75
CA ILE A 295 -8.37 6.79 -18.31
C ILE A 295 -7.07 6.06 -18.05
N VAL A 296 -6.14 6.68 -17.32
CA VAL A 296 -4.88 6.05 -16.93
C VAL A 296 -4.78 6.03 -15.42
N CYS A 297 -4.49 4.87 -14.85
CA CYS A 297 -4.30 4.71 -13.42
C CYS A 297 -3.16 3.72 -13.11
N ASN A 298 -2.58 3.90 -11.94
CA ASN A 298 -1.55 3.03 -11.42
C ASN A 298 -2.04 2.32 -10.16
N SER A 299 -1.77 1.02 -10.10
CA SER A 299 -2.02 0.18 -8.93
C SER A 299 -0.75 -0.55 -8.47
N GLY A 300 0.41 -0.18 -9.01
CA GLY A 300 1.70 -0.44 -8.39
C GLY A 300 1.93 0.44 -7.15
N HIS A 301 2.98 0.12 -6.40
CA HIS A 301 3.26 0.79 -5.14
C HIS A 301 3.70 2.27 -5.33
N PHE A 302 4.48 2.56 -6.37
CA PHE A 302 4.91 3.92 -6.71
C PHE A 302 4.26 4.44 -7.99
N ASP A 303 4.06 5.76 -8.06
CA ASP A 303 3.53 6.47 -9.23
C ASP A 303 4.45 6.44 -10.47
N LEU A 304 5.71 6.02 -10.27
CA LEU A 304 6.76 5.93 -11.28
C LEU A 304 6.46 4.97 -12.44
N GLU A 305 5.44 4.12 -12.35
CA GLU A 305 4.99 3.31 -13.49
C GLU A 305 4.52 4.19 -14.66
N LEU A 306 4.00 5.38 -14.34
CA LEU A 306 3.58 6.39 -15.30
C LEU A 306 4.65 7.48 -15.38
N ASN A 307 5.08 7.86 -16.59
CA ASN A 307 5.94 9.03 -16.74
C ASN A 307 5.12 10.32 -16.61
N LEU A 308 4.81 10.70 -15.37
CA LEU A 308 4.06 11.92 -15.05
C LEU A 308 4.81 13.21 -15.43
N GLY A 309 6.15 13.16 -15.54
CA GLY A 309 6.96 14.27 -16.01
C GLY A 309 6.67 14.57 -17.49
N ALA A 310 6.77 13.56 -18.35
CA ALA A 310 6.42 13.69 -19.76
C ALA A 310 4.96 14.11 -19.94
N LEU A 311 4.03 13.52 -19.18
CA LEU A 311 2.61 13.89 -19.26
C LEU A 311 2.38 15.36 -18.92
N ARG A 312 3.07 15.91 -17.90
CA ARG A 312 2.97 17.35 -17.55
C ARG A 312 3.50 18.24 -18.66
N GLU A 313 4.60 17.88 -19.31
CA GLU A 313 5.17 18.65 -20.43
C GLU A 313 4.23 18.67 -21.65
N MET A 314 3.45 17.60 -21.83
CA MET A 314 2.48 17.46 -22.92
C MET A 314 1.11 18.10 -22.63
N SER A 315 0.81 18.39 -21.36
CA SER A 315 -0.50 18.90 -20.95
C SER A 315 -0.59 20.41 -21.10
N GLU A 316 -1.72 20.91 -21.58
CA GLU A 316 -2.05 22.35 -21.49
C GLU A 316 -2.27 22.73 -20.01
N ALA A 317 -1.79 23.91 -19.62
CA ALA A 317 -1.81 24.40 -18.24
C ALA A 317 -3.20 24.83 -17.77
#